data_AF-A0A285P1E5-F1
#
_entry.id   AF-A0A285P1E5-F1
#
_cell.length_a   1.000
_cell.length_b   1.000
_cell.length_c   1.000
_cell.angle_alpha   90.00
_cell.angle_beta   90.00
_cell.angle_gamma   90.00
#
_symmetry.space_group_name_H-M   'P 1'
#
loop_
_entity.id
_entity.type
_entity.pdbx_description
1 polymer ?
#
loop_
_entity_poly.entity_id
_entity_poly.type
_entity_poly.pdbx_seq_one_letter_code
_entity_poly.pdbx_strand_id
1 'polypeptide(L)' 'MQSDSLKPIKRRAGRAEFFSVRKELESKILLGHTLKKLYTEYVDRFSFGYVQFTRYVSRYCKKSRSFVITGSHWGQK' A
#
# COMPACT_ATOMS: atom_id res chain seq x y z
N MET A 1 -32.41 -10.99 -2.91
CA MET A 1 -31.80 -10.18 -1.83
C MET A 1 -30.33 -10.60 -1.74
N GLN A 2 -29.43 -9.88 -2.40
CA GLN A 2 -27.98 -10.12 -2.26
C GLN A 2 -27.49 -9.27 -1.10
N SER A 3 -27.05 -9.91 -0.03
CA SER A 3 -26.48 -9.25 1.12
C SER A 3 -25.08 -8.77 0.73
N ASP A 4 -24.96 -7.50 0.35
CA ASP A 4 -23.68 -6.78 0.31
C ASP A 4 -23.10 -6.79 1.73
N SER A 5 -22.38 -7.87 2.04
CA SER A 5 -21.68 -8.04 3.30
C SER A 5 -20.45 -7.14 3.27
N LEU A 6 -20.70 -5.83 3.44
CA LEU A 6 -19.69 -4.81 3.61
C LEU A 6 -18.90 -5.17 4.86
N LYS A 7 -17.73 -5.80 4.66
CA LYS A 7 -16.77 -6.05 5.73
C LYS A 7 -16.59 -4.74 6.52
N PRO A 8 -16.76 -4.73 7.84
CA PRO A 8 -16.66 -3.50 8.62
C PRO A 8 -15.27 -2.91 8.40
N ILE A 9 -15.22 -1.77 7.71
CA ILE A 9 -13.99 -1.04 7.43
C ILE A 9 -13.51 -0.47 8.77
N LYS A 10 -12.69 -1.25 9.49
CA LYS A 10 -12.03 -0.79 10.72
C LYS A 10 -11.14 0.40 10.36
N ARG A 11 -11.60 1.61 10.71
CA ARG A 11 -10.82 2.84 10.54
C ARG A 11 -9.41 2.61 11.13
N ARG A 12 -8.37 2.87 10.32
CA ARG A 12 -6.93 2.73 10.63
C ARG A 12 -6.31 1.31 10.55
N ALA A 13 -7.08 0.25 10.25
CA ALA A 13 -6.52 -1.10 10.12
C ALA A 13 -5.51 -1.23 8.98
N GLY A 14 -5.79 -0.62 7.82
CA GLY A 14 -4.94 -0.71 6.63
C GLY A 14 -3.49 -0.29 6.83
N ARG A 15 -3.21 0.69 7.70
CA ARG A 15 -1.82 1.06 7.99
C ARG A 15 -1.12 -0.06 8.76
N ALA A 16 -1.74 -0.59 9.81
CA ALA A 16 -1.16 -1.68 10.61
C ALA A 16 -0.94 -2.94 9.76
N GLU A 17 -1.91 -3.28 8.90
CA GLU A 17 -1.82 -4.38 7.94
C GLU A 17 -0.66 -4.21 6.97
N PHE A 18 -0.41 -2.99 6.47
CA PHE A 18 0.77 -2.74 5.64
C PHE A 18 2.08 -2.90 6.42
N PHE A 19 2.14 -2.34 7.64
CA PHE A 19 3.36 -2.40 8.45
C PHE A 19 3.74 -3.82 8.88
N SER A 20 2.77 -4.73 9.01
CA SER A 20 3.04 -6.13 9.37
C SER A 20 3.85 -6.87 8.30
N VAL A 21 3.69 -6.52 7.03
CA VAL A 21 4.40 -7.14 5.89
C VAL A 21 5.45 -6.22 5.25
N ARG A 22 5.66 -5.01 5.78
CA ARG A 22 6.53 -3.97 5.17
C ARG A 22 7.94 -4.46 4.85
N LYS A 23 8.59 -5.15 5.79
CA LYS A 23 9.98 -5.63 5.59
C LYS A 23 10.07 -6.63 4.44
N GLU A 24 9.08 -7.53 4.35
CA GLU A 24 9.00 -8.52 3.27
C GLU A 24 8.73 -7.85 1.92
N LEU A 25 7.80 -6.90 1.89
CA LEU A 25 7.52 -6.10 0.69
C LEU A 25 8.77 -5.34 0.23
N GLU A 26 9.49 -4.69 1.14
CA GLU A 26 10.72 -3.97 0.83
C GLU A 26 11.78 -4.90 0.20
N SER A 27 12.00 -6.09 0.77
CA SER A 27 12.91 -7.08 0.18
C SER A 27 12.46 -7.54 -1.22
N LYS A 28 11.18 -7.84 -1.42
CA LYS A 28 10.66 -8.25 -2.74
C LYS A 28 10.77 -7.13 -3.77
N ILE A 29 10.55 -5.88 -3.37
CA ILE A 29 10.76 -4.71 -4.23
C ILE A 29 12.22 -4.57 -4.64
N LEU A 30 13.16 -4.75 -3.69
CA LEU A 30 14.59 -4.72 -3.98
C LEU A 30 15.03 -5.84 -4.94
N LEU A 31 14.36 -6.99 -4.89
CA LEU A 31 14.54 -8.10 -5.85
C LEU A 31 13.90 -7.84 -7.22
N GLY A 32 13.30 -6.68 -7.46
CA GLY A 32 12.73 -6.29 -8.75
C GLY A 32 11.30 -6.77 -8.99
N HIS A 33 10.58 -7.24 -7.96
CA HIS A 33 9.17 -7.60 -8.11
C HIS A 33 8.32 -6.35 -8.39
N THR A 34 7.38 -6.47 -9.32
CA THR A 34 6.46 -5.37 -9.65
C THR A 34 5.43 -5.16 -8.54
N LEU A 35 5.05 -3.89 -8.30
CA LEU A 35 4.04 -3.56 -7.29
C LEU A 35 2.68 -4.21 -7.56
N LYS A 36 2.32 -4.42 -8.84
CA LYS A 36 1.09 -5.11 -9.23
C LYS A 36 1.11 -6.57 -8.78
N LYS A 37 2.21 -7.29 -9.04
CA LYS A 37 2.37 -8.69 -8.61
C LYS A 37 2.32 -8.80 -7.08
N LEU A 38 3.03 -7.93 -6.38
CA LEU A 38 3.00 -7.88 -4.92
C LEU A 38 1.63 -7.54 -4.37
N TYR A 39 0.87 -6.65 -5.01
CA TYR A 39 -0.49 -6.38 -4.54
C TYR A 39 -1.39 -7.61 -4.72
N THR A 40 -1.34 -8.29 -5.86
CA THR A 40 -2.12 -9.51 -6.11
C THR A 40 -1.80 -10.62 -5.10
N GLU A 41 -0.53 -10.78 -4.70
CA GLU A 41 -0.13 -11.77 -3.68
C GLU A 41 -0.65 -11.46 -2.27
N TYR A 42 -0.89 -10.19 -1.93
CA TYR A 42 -1.21 -9.75 -0.56
C TYR A 42 -2.60 -9.12 -0.43
N VAL A 43 -3.39 -9.08 -1.50
CA VAL A 43 -4.69 -8.38 -1.52
C VAL A 43 -5.64 -8.90 -0.44
N ASP A 44 -5.63 -10.19 -0.15
CA ASP A 44 -6.48 -10.80 0.88
C ASP A 44 -6.09 -10.40 2.32
N ARG A 45 -4.85 -9.91 2.50
CA ARG A 45 -4.35 -9.42 3.80
C ARG A 45 -4.64 -7.95 4.02
N PHE A 46 -5.07 -7.24 2.99
CA PHE A 46 -5.30 -5.80 3.04
C PHE A 46 -6.78 -5.47 2.97
N SER A 47 -7.22 -4.62 3.88
CA SER A 47 -8.53 -3.97 3.85
C SER A 47 -8.59 -2.79 2.85
N PHE A 48 -7.56 -2.61 2.02
CA PHE A 48 -7.40 -1.44 1.15
C PHE A 48 -6.98 -1.77 -0.28
N GLY A 49 -7.34 -0.86 -1.19
CA GLY A 49 -7.10 -0.97 -2.62
C GLY A 49 -5.64 -0.73 -3.04
N TYR A 50 -5.34 -1.10 -4.29
CA TYR A 50 -4.04 -0.93 -4.94
C TYR A 50 -3.49 0.51 -4.86
N VAL A 51 -4.36 1.52 -4.98
CA VAL A 51 -3.97 2.94 -4.88
C VAL A 51 -3.38 3.26 -3.50
N GLN A 52 -3.97 2.73 -2.43
CA GLN A 52 -3.45 2.95 -1.08
C GLN A 52 -2.17 2.13 -0.83
N PHE A 53 -2.11 0.92 -1.38
CA PHE A 53 -0.89 0.09 -1.35
C PHE A 53 0.31 0.81 -1.96
N THR A 54 0.19 1.33 -3.18
CA THR A 54 1.28 2.05 -3.85
C THR A 54 1.69 3.33 -3.11
N ARG A 55 0.73 4.06 -2.52
CA ARG A 55 1.02 5.19 -1.62
C ARG A 55 1.85 4.78 -0.40
N TYR A 56 1.52 3.66 0.24
CA TYR A 56 2.27 3.15 1.38
C TYR A 56 3.66 2.66 1.00
N VAL A 57 3.79 1.94 -0.11
CA VAL A 57 5.10 1.53 -0.65
C VAL A 57 5.99 2.76 -0.89
N SER A 58 5.48 3.76 -1.61
CA SER A 58 6.22 5.00 -1.89
C SER A 58 6.64 5.74 -0.61
N ARG A 59 5.79 5.72 0.41
CA ARG A 59 6.03 6.43 1.67
C ARG A 59 6.97 5.68 2.63
N TYR A 60 6.96 4.35 2.63
CA TYR A 60 7.53 3.56 3.72
C TYR A 60 8.56 2.49 3.30
N CYS A 61 8.71 2.20 2.01
CA CYS A 61 9.71 1.25 1.47
C CYS A 61 10.90 1.95 0.80
N LYS A 62 11.18 3.22 1.15
CA LYS A 62 12.34 3.96 0.62
C LYS A 62 13.62 3.60 1.39
N LYS A 63 14.36 2.59 0.91
CA LYS A 63 15.80 2.49 1.13
C LYS A 63 16.50 2.86 -0.18
N SER A 64 17.17 4.01 -0.21
CA SER A 64 17.98 4.49 -1.34
C SER A 64 17.24 4.84 -2.64
N ARG A 65 16.60 6.00 -2.67
CA ARG A 65 16.65 6.89 -3.85
C ARG A 65 16.59 8.31 -3.33
N SER A 66 17.77 8.81 -2.95
CA SER A 66 18.04 10.23 -3.03
C SER A 66 18.01 10.62 -4.51
N PHE A 67 16.82 10.77 -5.09
CA PHE A 67 16.62 11.64 -6.24
C PHE A 67 15.15 12.04 -6.33
N VAL A 68 14.99 13.35 -6.40
CA VAL A 68 13.80 14.20 -6.48
C VAL A 68 12.82 13.76 -7.59
N ILE A 69 11.51 13.91 -7.38
CA ILE A 69 10.62 14.80 -8.14
C ILE A 69 9.26 14.90 -7.44
N THR A 70 8.77 16.12 -7.47
CA THR A 70 7.61 16.73 -6.85
C THR A 70 6.28 16.13 -7.30
N GLY A 71 5.28 16.27 -6.43
CA GLY A 71 3.87 15.99 -6.69
C GLY A 71 3.03 16.80 -5.71
N SER A 72 3.25 18.11 -5.75
CA SER A 72 2.46 19.13 -5.08
C SER A 72 1.01 19.05 -5.56
N HIS A 73 0.05 18.79 -4.68
CA HIS A 73 -1.23 19.50 -4.65
C HIS A 73 -2.00 19.14 -3.36
N TRP A 74 -1.73 19.88 -2.29
CA TRP A 74 -2.72 20.07 -1.23
C TRP A 74 -3.69 21.12 -1.73
N GLY A 75 -4.82 20.68 -2.28
CA GLY A 75 -5.94 21.56 -2.56
C GLY A 75 -6.56 22.01 -1.24
N GLN A 76 -6.25 23.23 -0.81
CA GLN A 76 -7.12 23.98 0.09
C GLN A 76 -8.36 24.41 -0.68
N LYS A 77 -9.54 24.24 -0.08
CA LYS A 77 -10.70 25.07 -0.34
C LYS A 77 -11.33 25.41 1.01
#